data_AF-U9TUW8-F1
#
_entry.id   AF-U9TUW8-F1
#
_cell.length_a   1.000
_cell.length_b   1.000
_cell.length_c   1.000
_cell.angle_alpha   90.00
_cell.angle_beta   90.00
_cell.angle_gamma   90.00
#
_symmetry.space_group_name_H-M   'P 1'
#
loop_
_entity.id
_entity.type
_entity.pdbx_description
1 polymer ?
#
loop_
_entity_poly.entity_id
_entity_poly.type
_entity_poly.pdbx_seq_one_letter_code
_entity_poly.pdbx_strand_id
1 'polypeptide(L)'
;MSRQFFSRLSQNYIEILADDEYYDVTIEVGSDPHVKIFRAHMIILYIYGGIISLNEHEPSEILEVLVASDEILLQELVDYLQDYLIENKYEWIEQHFELTYQKSFQSNSLLELQKFCTDFMAKSPEK
;
A
#
# COMPACT_ATOMS: atom_id res chain seq x y z
N MET A 1 9.49 -2.43 -22.82
CA MET A 1 8.08 -2.56 -22.40
C MET A 1 7.16 -2.62 -23.61
N SER A 2 6.11 -3.45 -23.59
CA SER A 2 5.16 -3.62 -24.70
C SER A 2 3.99 -2.63 -24.59
N ARG A 3 3.30 -2.31 -25.71
CA ARG A 3 2.05 -1.49 -25.68
C ARG A 3 0.95 -2.09 -24.78
N GLN A 4 0.97 -3.40 -24.59
CA GLN A 4 0.05 -4.11 -23.72
C GLN A 4 0.29 -3.78 -22.23
N PHE A 5 1.54 -3.54 -21.83
CA PHE A 5 1.85 -3.11 -20.47
C PHE A 5 1.23 -1.74 -20.16
N PHE A 6 1.47 -0.75 -21.04
CA PHE A 6 0.94 0.61 -20.84
C PHE A 6 -0.58 0.68 -20.88
N SER A 7 -1.23 -0.14 -21.72
CA SER A 7 -2.70 -0.19 -21.75
C SER A 7 -3.29 -0.82 -20.49
N ARG A 8 -2.69 -1.88 -19.95
CA ARG A 8 -3.11 -2.46 -18.67
C ARG A 8 -2.88 -1.49 -17.51
N LEU A 9 -1.69 -0.91 -17.43
CA LEU A 9 -1.36 0.07 -16.38
C LEU A 9 -2.31 1.27 -16.43
N SER A 10 -2.59 1.81 -17.63
CA SER A 10 -3.56 2.89 -17.79
C SER A 10 -4.97 2.51 -17.35
N GLN A 11 -5.38 1.26 -17.56
CA GLN A 11 -6.69 0.77 -17.14
C GLN A 11 -6.77 0.64 -15.61
N ASN A 12 -5.78 0.03 -14.97
CA ASN A 12 -5.70 -0.08 -13.52
C ASN A 12 -5.72 1.31 -12.85
N TYR A 13 -5.05 2.30 -13.47
CA TYR A 13 -5.10 3.68 -12.97
C TYR A 13 -6.49 4.30 -13.02
N ILE A 14 -7.20 4.10 -14.12
CA ILE A 14 -8.56 4.64 -14.27
C ILE A 14 -9.48 3.99 -13.25
N GLU A 15 -9.32 2.68 -12.98
CA GLU A 15 -10.11 1.96 -11.99
C GLU A 15 -9.89 2.51 -10.57
N ILE A 16 -8.63 2.70 -10.16
CA ILE A 16 -8.31 3.31 -8.85
C ILE A 16 -8.83 4.75 -8.76
N LEU A 17 -8.68 5.54 -9.82
CA LEU A 17 -9.15 6.93 -9.83
C LEU A 17 -10.69 7.05 -9.81
N ALA A 18 -11.39 6.04 -10.30
CA ALA A 18 -12.85 6.00 -10.35
C ALA A 18 -13.48 5.48 -9.05
N ASP A 19 -12.68 4.92 -8.13
CA ASP A 19 -13.14 4.57 -6.79
C ASP A 19 -13.46 5.85 -6.01
N ASP A 20 -14.75 6.14 -5.84
CA ASP A 20 -15.25 7.33 -5.15
C ASP A 20 -15.50 7.09 -3.65
N GLU A 21 -15.34 5.85 -3.18
CA GLU A 21 -15.58 5.46 -1.79
C GLU A 21 -14.32 5.51 -0.91
N TYR A 22 -13.11 5.48 -1.49
CA TYR A 22 -11.87 5.32 -0.71
C TYR A 22 -10.72 6.28 -1.09
N TYR A 23 -10.86 7.57 -0.78
CA TYR A 23 -9.70 8.49 -0.76
C TYR A 23 -9.02 8.49 0.61
N ASP A 24 -7.71 8.31 0.64
CA ASP A 24 -6.86 8.27 1.83
C ASP A 24 -6.15 9.61 2.11
N VAL A 25 -6.17 10.55 1.16
CA VAL A 25 -5.55 11.87 1.30
C VAL A 25 -6.56 13.01 1.08
N THR A 26 -6.57 13.97 1.99
CA THR A 26 -7.31 15.24 1.86
C THR A 26 -6.33 16.40 1.72
N ILE A 27 -6.49 17.21 0.66
CA ILE A 27 -5.66 18.37 0.37
C ILE A 27 -6.51 19.63 0.57
N GLU A 28 -6.16 20.43 1.56
CA GLU A 28 -6.79 21.71 1.84
C GLU A 28 -5.98 22.85 1.24
N VAL A 29 -6.62 23.71 0.43
CA VAL A 29 -5.98 24.83 -0.26
C VAL A 29 -6.69 26.12 0.08
N GLY A 30 -5.91 27.11 0.51
CA GLY A 30 -6.41 28.43 0.87
C GLY A 30 -6.34 28.67 2.37
N SER A 31 -7.07 29.67 2.82
CA SER A 31 -7.13 30.08 4.22
C SER A 31 -8.55 30.47 4.59
N ASP A 32 -8.88 30.34 5.87
CA ASP A 32 -10.22 30.63 6.38
C ASP A 32 -10.71 32.03 5.95
N PRO A 33 -11.98 32.18 5.51
CA PRO A 33 -13.02 31.13 5.41
C PRO A 33 -13.10 30.46 4.03
N HIS A 34 -12.08 30.60 3.18
CA HIS A 34 -12.10 30.19 1.77
C HIS A 34 -11.18 28.99 1.53
N VAL A 35 -11.37 27.93 2.33
CA VAL A 35 -10.65 26.67 2.15
C VAL A 35 -11.35 25.84 1.07
N LYS A 36 -10.57 25.34 0.12
CA LYS A 36 -11.00 24.33 -0.85
C LYS A 36 -10.45 22.98 -0.44
N ILE A 37 -11.30 21.97 -0.48
CA ILE A 37 -10.96 20.60 -0.11
C ILE A 37 -10.89 19.76 -1.39
N PHE A 38 -9.75 19.11 -1.62
CA PHE A 38 -9.56 18.11 -2.66
C PHE A 38 -9.30 16.76 -2.01
N ARG A 39 -9.71 15.69 -2.67
CA ARG A 39 -9.55 14.31 -2.21
C ARG A 39 -8.70 13.56 -3.24
N ALA A 40 -7.74 12.80 -2.77
CA ALA A 40 -6.77 12.11 -3.61
C ALA A 40 -6.39 10.74 -3.01
N HIS A 41 -5.84 9.90 -3.86
CA HIS A 41 -5.28 8.60 -3.49
C HIS A 41 -3.76 8.72 -3.31
N MET A 42 -3.21 8.19 -2.22
CA MET A 42 -1.79 8.26 -1.86
C MET A 42 -0.92 7.64 -2.96
N ILE A 43 -1.37 6.54 -3.55
CA ILE A 43 -0.67 5.86 -4.64
C ILE A 43 -0.53 6.77 -5.87
N ILE A 44 -1.56 7.54 -6.20
CA ILE A 44 -1.55 8.50 -7.31
C ILE A 44 -0.58 9.63 -7.01
N LEU A 45 -0.60 10.17 -5.79
CA LEU A 45 0.35 11.20 -5.38
C LEU A 45 1.80 10.70 -5.42
N TYR A 46 2.05 9.46 -4.99
CA TYR A 46 3.37 8.84 -5.08
C TYR A 46 3.86 8.74 -6.53
N ILE A 47 3.00 8.37 -7.49
CA ILE A 47 3.42 8.26 -8.90
C ILE A 47 3.84 9.61 -9.49
N TYR A 48 3.14 10.69 -9.13
CA TYR A 48 3.45 12.02 -9.61
C TYR A 48 4.60 12.68 -8.84
N GLY A 49 4.70 12.43 -7.54
CA GLY A 49 5.62 13.13 -6.63
C GLY A 49 6.85 12.32 -6.23
N GLY A 50 6.84 11.00 -6.38
CA GLY A 50 7.87 10.07 -5.91
C GLY A 50 8.00 9.98 -4.39
N ILE A 51 7.06 10.56 -3.63
CA ILE A 51 7.13 10.67 -2.18
C ILE A 51 5.83 10.14 -1.58
N ILE A 52 5.97 9.36 -0.51
CA ILE A 52 4.87 8.81 0.28
C ILE A 52 5.12 9.09 1.76
N SER A 53 4.07 9.49 2.49
CA SER A 53 4.15 9.72 3.94
C SER A 53 3.31 8.66 4.64
N LEU A 54 3.92 7.86 5.52
CA LEU A 54 3.28 6.69 6.13
C LEU A 54 3.06 6.80 7.64
N ASN A 55 3.70 7.77 8.29
CA ASN A 55 3.76 7.80 9.76
C ASN A 55 2.41 8.08 10.44
N GLU A 56 1.51 8.76 9.74
CA GLU A 56 0.20 9.16 10.25
C GLU A 56 -0.91 8.17 9.88
N HIS A 57 -0.58 7.11 9.12
CA HIS A 57 -1.55 6.13 8.63
C HIS A 57 -1.57 4.87 9.50
N GLU A 58 -2.77 4.29 9.62
CA GLU A 58 -2.95 3.01 10.29
C GLU A 58 -2.24 1.91 9.49
N PRO A 59 -1.58 0.93 10.14
CA PRO A 59 -0.85 -0.12 9.41
C PRO A 59 -1.72 -0.92 8.44
N SER A 60 -3.03 -1.04 8.71
CA SER A 60 -3.98 -1.65 7.79
C SER A 60 -4.13 -0.86 6.48
N GLU A 61 -4.13 0.47 6.54
CA GLU A 61 -4.20 1.34 5.34
C GLU A 61 -2.92 1.19 4.51
N ILE A 62 -1.76 1.15 5.18
CA ILE A 62 -0.46 0.94 4.53
C ILE A 62 -0.43 -0.43 3.83
N LEU A 63 -1.03 -1.46 4.45
CA LEU A 63 -1.15 -2.79 3.88
C LEU A 63 -2.08 -2.82 2.65
N GLU A 64 -3.16 -2.04 2.63
CA GLU A 64 -3.99 -1.89 1.42
C GLU A 64 -3.23 -1.17 0.30
N VAL A 65 -2.44 -0.13 0.63
CA VAL A 65 -1.61 0.56 -0.36
C VAL A 65 -0.54 -0.36 -0.93
N LEU A 66 0.04 -1.26 -0.12
CA LEU A 66 0.96 -2.29 -0.60
C LEU A 66 0.29 -3.23 -1.61
N VAL A 67 -0.90 -3.73 -1.31
CA VAL A 67 -1.66 -4.60 -2.22
C VAL A 67 -1.97 -3.87 -3.52
N ALA A 68 -2.48 -2.63 -3.45
CA ALA A 68 -2.75 -1.83 -4.65
C ALA A 68 -1.47 -1.60 -5.47
N SER A 69 -0.33 -1.33 -4.81
CA SER A 69 0.97 -1.13 -5.47
C SER A 69 1.44 -2.35 -6.24
N ASP A 70 1.21 -3.55 -5.70
CA ASP A 70 1.50 -4.81 -6.40
C ASP A 70 0.57 -5.00 -7.61
N GLU A 71 -0.74 -4.78 -7.45
CA GLU A 71 -1.72 -4.91 -8.54
C GLU A 71 -1.40 -4.00 -9.73
N ILE A 72 -0.85 -2.82 -9.48
CA ILE A 72 -0.46 -1.88 -10.53
C ILE A 72 1.02 -1.94 -10.91
N LEU A 73 1.75 -2.94 -10.40
CA LEU A 73 3.15 -3.27 -10.76
C LEU A 73 4.16 -2.16 -10.42
N LEU A 74 3.97 -1.46 -9.30
CA LEU A 74 4.93 -0.50 -8.74
C LEU A 74 5.94 -1.19 -7.82
N GLN A 75 6.84 -1.99 -8.39
CA GLN A 75 7.76 -2.83 -7.59
C GLN A 75 8.60 -2.04 -6.58
N GLU A 76 9.10 -0.85 -6.94
CA GLU A 76 9.90 -0.02 -6.03
C GLU A 76 9.11 0.37 -4.76
N LEU A 77 7.82 0.69 -4.92
CA LEU A 77 6.95 1.00 -3.80
C LEU A 77 6.59 -0.26 -3.00
N VAL A 78 6.37 -1.39 -3.68
CA VAL A 78 6.12 -2.68 -3.05
C VAL A 78 7.28 -3.10 -2.14
N ASP A 79 8.51 -2.98 -2.63
CA ASP A 79 9.72 -3.31 -1.85
C ASP A 79 9.82 -2.39 -0.62
N TYR A 80 9.68 -1.08 -0.82
CA TYR A 80 9.73 -0.10 0.27
C TYR A 80 8.66 -0.34 1.35
N LEU A 81 7.41 -0.62 0.95
CA LEU A 81 6.31 -0.80 1.88
C LEU A 81 6.42 -2.09 2.69
N GLN A 82 6.93 -3.17 2.09
CA GLN A 82 7.21 -4.41 2.83
C GLN A 82 8.22 -4.17 3.94
N ASP A 83 9.36 -3.54 3.61
CA ASP A 83 10.41 -3.22 4.57
C ASP A 83 9.88 -2.30 5.68
N TYR A 84 9.15 -1.25 5.30
CA TYR A 84 8.57 -0.31 6.26
C TYR A 84 7.65 -1.01 7.28
N LEU A 85 6.73 -1.88 6.80
CA LEU A 85 5.81 -2.61 7.66
C LEU A 85 6.56 -3.55 8.62
N ILE A 86 7.54 -4.30 8.13
CA ILE A 86 8.33 -5.25 8.93
C ILE A 86 9.16 -4.52 9.99
N GLU A 87 9.83 -3.44 9.62
CA GLU A 87 10.75 -2.72 10.51
C GLU A 87 10.04 -1.82 11.52
N ASN A 88 8.96 -1.15 11.10
CA ASN A 88 8.34 -0.07 11.90
C ASN A 88 7.00 -0.49 12.50
N LYS A 89 6.31 -1.48 11.94
CA LYS A 89 4.98 -1.92 12.37
C LYS A 89 4.96 -3.39 12.83
N TYR A 90 6.11 -3.94 13.22
CA TYR A 90 6.27 -5.32 13.70
C TYR A 90 5.21 -5.73 14.74
N GLU A 91 5.00 -4.94 15.80
CA GLU A 91 4.06 -5.28 16.88
C GLU A 91 2.63 -5.42 16.37
N TRP A 92 2.24 -4.57 15.41
CA TRP A 92 0.94 -4.65 14.79
C TRP A 92 0.81 -5.90 13.93
N ILE A 93 1.85 -6.25 13.16
CA ILE A 93 1.88 -7.48 12.34
C ILE A 93 1.76 -8.70 13.23
N GLU A 94 2.43 -8.74 14.39
CA GLU A 94 2.33 -9.86 15.34
C GLU A 94 0.89 -10.02 15.85
N GLN A 95 0.21 -8.91 16.16
CA GLN A 95 -1.19 -8.94 16.61
C GLN A 95 -2.17 -9.30 15.49
N HIS A 96 -1.85 -8.94 14.24
CA HIS A 96 -2.67 -9.15 13.05
C HIS A 96 -2.01 -10.14 12.08
N PHE A 97 -1.40 -11.19 12.64
CA PHE A 97 -0.58 -12.12 11.89
C PHE A 97 -1.36 -12.84 10.80
N GLU A 98 -2.55 -13.36 11.10
CA GLU A 98 -3.37 -14.09 10.13
C GLU A 98 -3.70 -13.22 8.90
N LEU A 99 -4.12 -11.97 9.13
CA LEU A 99 -4.41 -11.02 8.05
C LEU A 99 -3.18 -10.76 7.17
N THR A 100 -2.04 -10.48 7.81
CA THR A 100 -0.79 -10.19 7.11
C THR A 100 -0.28 -11.41 6.34
N TYR A 101 -0.35 -12.60 6.95
CA TYR A 101 -0.01 -13.87 6.32
C TYR A 101 -0.88 -14.08 5.08
N GLN A 102 -2.20 -14.03 5.21
CA GLN A 102 -3.11 -14.24 4.09
C GLN A 102 -2.83 -13.28 2.94
N LYS A 103 -2.70 -11.97 3.21
CA LYS A 103 -2.37 -10.98 2.17
C LYS A 103 -1.00 -11.21 1.54
N SER A 104 0.03 -11.56 2.31
CA SER A 104 1.37 -11.82 1.77
C SER A 104 1.40 -12.95 0.74
N PHE A 105 0.56 -13.99 0.91
CA PHE A 105 0.48 -15.12 -0.01
C PHE A 105 -0.54 -14.95 -1.14
N GLN A 106 -1.27 -13.83 -1.19
CA GLN A 106 -2.18 -13.53 -2.31
C GLN A 106 -1.41 -13.16 -3.60
N SER A 107 -0.17 -12.71 -3.46
CA SER A 107 0.69 -12.34 -4.59
C SER A 107 2.09 -12.94 -4.48
N ASN A 108 2.69 -13.26 -5.62
CA ASN A 108 4.07 -13.76 -5.68
C ASN A 108 5.12 -12.64 -5.57
N SER A 109 4.71 -11.37 -5.55
CA SER A 109 5.63 -10.22 -5.48
C SER A 109 6.00 -9.83 -4.04
N LEU A 110 5.25 -10.31 -3.04
CA LEU A 110 5.39 -9.93 -1.63
C LEU A 110 6.38 -10.82 -0.86
N LEU A 111 7.55 -11.06 -1.46
CA LEU A 111 8.50 -12.08 -0.99
C LEU A 111 9.06 -11.82 0.40
N GLU A 112 9.31 -10.56 0.77
CA GLU A 112 9.88 -10.23 2.08
C GLU A 112 8.84 -10.42 3.19
N LEU A 113 7.58 -10.03 2.96
CA LEU A 113 6.50 -10.32 3.91
C LEU A 113 6.22 -11.82 4.02
N GLN A 114 6.23 -12.57 2.91
CA GLN A 114 6.06 -14.03 2.94
C GLN A 114 7.14 -14.71 3.77
N LYS A 115 8.40 -14.30 3.55
CA LYS A 115 9.56 -14.81 4.29
C LYS A 115 9.46 -14.47 5.77
N PHE A 116 9.16 -13.21 6.09
CA PHE A 116 8.93 -12.78 7.46
C PHE A 116 7.85 -13.63 8.14
N CYS A 117 6.71 -13.83 7.48
CA CYS A 117 5.61 -14.59 8.04
C CYS A 117 5.95 -16.08 8.22
N THR A 118 6.67 -16.67 7.27
CA THR A 118 7.13 -18.06 7.35
C THR A 118 8.12 -18.26 8.50
N ASP A 119 9.07 -17.34 8.66
CA ASP A 119 10.04 -17.36 9.76
C ASP A 119 9.36 -17.16 11.11
N PHE A 120 8.31 -16.33 11.17
CA PHE A 120 7.50 -16.13 12.36
C PHE A 120 6.78 -17.42 12.78
N MET A 121 6.09 -18.10 11.85
CA MET A 121 5.43 -19.39 12.12
C MET A 121 6.41 -20.47 12.58
N ALA A 122 7.59 -20.53 11.96
CA ALA A 122 8.60 -21.52 12.32
C ALA A 122 9.12 -21.33 13.75
N LYS A 123 9.15 -20.09 14.25
CA LYS A 123 9.57 -19.75 15.62
C LYS A 123 8.46 -19.95 16.66
N SER A 124 7.19 -19.85 16.27
CA SER A 124 6.04 -19.97 17.18
C SER A 124 4.89 -20.75 16.52
N PRO A 125 5.00 -22.08 16.38
CA PRO A 125 4.02 -22.90 15.67
C PRO A 125 2.67 -23.10 16.40
N GLU A 126 2.53 -22.60 17.63
CA GLU A 126 1.36 -22.83 18.50
C GLU A 126 0.44 -21.60 18.66
N LYS A 127 0.66 -20.52 17.88
CA LYS A 127 -0.26 -19.37 17.81
C LYS A 127 -1.19 -19.47 16.60
#